data_AF-A0A315QSQ2-F1
#
_entry.id   AF-A0A315QSQ2-F1
#
_cell.length_a   1.000
_cell.length_b   1.000
_cell.length_c   1.000
_cell.angle_alpha   90.00
_cell.angle_beta   90.00
_cell.angle_gamma   90.00
#
_symmetry.space_group_name_H-M   'P 1'
#
loop_
_entity.id
_entity.type
_entity.pdbx_description
1 polymer ?
#
loop_
_entity_poly.entity_id
_entity_poly.type
_entity_poly.pdbx_seq_one_letter_code
_entity_poly.pdbx_strand_id
1 'polypeptide(L)'
;MSAFTKEDLKNLFIKKAEELQKVPSSTEINEDPKLPNYPVFKAAFGNLRKCKELKTIVEKYTAINKINRQFCRDCVETPDNCENEISMCKEDAELYFTLKDKII
;
A
#
# COMPACT_ATOMS: atom_id res chain seq x y z
N MET A 1 11.12 15.91 -21.26
CA MET A 1 11.97 15.34 -20.19
C MET A 1 11.07 15.08 -18.99
N SER A 2 11.02 13.86 -18.46
CA SER A 2 10.30 13.59 -17.21
C SER A 2 11.03 14.30 -16.07
N ALA A 3 10.35 15.18 -15.34
CA ALA A 3 10.94 16.02 -14.29
C ALA A 3 11.39 15.22 -13.04
N PHE A 4 11.06 13.93 -12.96
CA PHE A 4 11.35 13.07 -11.82
C PHE A 4 12.53 12.15 -12.10
N THR A 5 13.45 12.06 -11.15
CA THR A 5 14.48 11.02 -11.15
C THR A 5 13.87 9.67 -10.73
N LYS A 6 14.59 8.58 -11.00
CA LYS A 6 14.17 7.25 -10.58
C LYS A 6 14.04 7.14 -9.05
N GLU A 7 14.91 7.80 -8.30
CA GLU A 7 14.84 7.81 -6.83
C GLU A 7 13.64 8.62 -6.33
N ASP A 8 13.30 9.73 -6.99
CA ASP A 8 12.07 10.49 -6.66
C ASP A 8 10.83 9.62 -6.83
N LEU A 9 10.73 8.90 -7.96
CA LEU A 9 9.62 7.98 -8.20
C LEU A 9 9.58 6.89 -7.14
N LYS A 10 10.72 6.32 -6.75
CA LYS A 10 10.77 5.31 -5.69
C LYS A 10 10.24 5.88 -4.36
N ASN A 11 10.68 7.07 -3.97
CA ASN A 11 10.23 7.71 -2.73
C ASN A 11 8.74 8.06 -2.76
N LEU A 12 8.23 8.55 -3.89
CA LEU A 12 6.81 8.79 -4.09
C LEU A 12 5.97 7.50 -3.99
N PHE A 13 6.45 6.41 -4.59
CA PHE A 13 5.81 5.11 -4.50
C PHE A 13 5.76 4.58 -3.06
N ILE A 14 6.87 4.70 -2.31
CA ILE A 14 6.96 4.32 -0.90
C ILE A 14 5.94 5.10 -0.06
N LYS A 15 5.93 6.43 -0.20
CA LYS A 15 5.00 7.30 0.53
C LYS A 15 3.55 6.94 0.25
N LYS A 16 3.20 6.68 -1.02
CA LYS A 16 1.83 6.28 -1.36
C LYS A 16 1.48 4.90 -0.80
N ALA A 17 2.43 3.97 -0.79
CA ALA A 17 2.22 2.65 -0.19
C ALA A 17 2.00 2.72 1.32
N GLU A 18 2.75 3.61 2.00
CA GLU A 18 2.59 3.95 3.42
C GLU A 18 1.20 4.50 3.72
N GLU A 19 0.78 5.51 2.95
CA GLU A 19 -0.54 6.15 3.08
C GLU A 19 -1.67 5.13 2.91
N LEU A 20 -1.62 4.33 1.84
CA LEU A 20 -2.67 3.35 1.54
C LEU A 20 -2.57 2.06 2.36
N GLN A 21 -1.47 1.87 3.12
CA GLN A 21 -1.13 0.63 3.80
C GLN A 21 -1.18 -0.61 2.87
N LYS A 22 -0.88 -0.42 1.58
CA LYS A 22 -0.86 -1.47 0.55
C LYS A 22 -0.04 -1.03 -0.65
N VAL A 23 0.30 -1.96 -1.54
CA VAL A 23 0.97 -1.64 -2.81
C VAL A 23 0.00 -0.85 -3.71
N PRO A 24 0.33 0.40 -4.11
CA PRO A 24 -0.55 1.21 -4.95
C PRO A 24 -0.87 0.54 -6.29
N SER A 25 -2.14 0.61 -6.69
CA SER A 25 -2.61 0.21 -8.02
C SER A 25 -2.35 1.31 -9.06
N SER A 26 -2.51 0.97 -10.34
CA SER A 26 -2.41 1.97 -11.41
C SER A 26 -3.47 3.06 -11.30
N THR A 27 -4.67 2.71 -10.82
CA THR A 27 -5.77 3.66 -10.61
C THR A 27 -5.41 4.65 -9.52
N GLU A 28 -4.99 4.16 -8.35
CA GLU A 28 -4.60 5.02 -7.22
C GLU A 28 -3.40 5.92 -7.52
N ILE A 29 -2.48 5.46 -8.38
CA ILE A 29 -1.36 6.29 -8.85
C ILE A 29 -1.85 7.39 -9.78
N ASN A 30 -2.81 7.10 -10.67
CA ASN A 30 -3.31 8.06 -11.65
C ASN A 30 -4.30 9.07 -11.04
N GLU A 31 -5.02 8.69 -9.99
CA GLU A 31 -5.99 9.55 -9.31
C GLU A 31 -5.35 10.51 -8.30
N ASP A 32 -4.10 10.27 -7.90
CA ASP A 32 -3.38 11.14 -6.98
C ASP A 32 -2.70 12.30 -7.72
N PRO A 33 -3.14 13.56 -7.54
CA PRO A 33 -2.55 14.71 -8.23
C PRO A 33 -1.10 15.02 -7.79
N LYS A 34 -0.62 14.43 -6.69
CA LYS A 34 0.76 14.58 -6.20
C LYS A 34 1.73 13.59 -6.83
N LEU A 35 1.22 12.60 -7.58
CA LEU A 35 2.02 11.59 -8.25
C LEU A 35 2.09 11.84 -9.76
N PRO A 36 3.19 11.46 -10.43
CA PRO A 36 3.17 11.34 -11.87
C PRO A 36 2.32 10.14 -12.28
N ASN A 37 1.75 10.19 -13.48
CA ASN A 37 0.92 9.09 -13.97
C ASN A 37 1.68 7.75 -14.01
N TYR A 38 0.93 6.66 -13.88
CA TYR A 38 1.45 5.29 -13.89
C TYR A 38 2.43 4.96 -15.02
N PRO A 39 2.26 5.45 -16.28
CA PRO A 39 3.24 5.22 -17.34
C PRO A 39 4.66 5.71 -17.01
N VAL A 40 4.80 6.78 -16.21
CA VAL A 40 6.11 7.31 -15.79
C VAL A 40 6.80 6.31 -14.87
N PHE A 41 6.07 5.76 -13.89
CA PHE A 41 6.58 4.68 -13.03
C PHE A 41 6.92 3.42 -13.83
N LYS A 42 6.06 3.04 -14.78
CA LYS A 42 6.27 1.86 -15.62
C LYS A 42 7.51 2.02 -16.51
N ALA A 43 7.78 3.21 -17.02
CA ALA A 43 9.00 3.48 -17.79
C ALA A 43 10.26 3.33 -16.93
N ALA A 44 10.21 3.73 -15.65
CA ALA A 44 11.36 3.66 -14.75
C ALA A 44 11.61 2.27 -14.15
N PHE A 45 10.55 1.52 -13.81
CA PHE A 45 10.63 0.28 -13.04
C PHE A 45 10.11 -0.96 -13.76
N GLY A 46 9.51 -0.80 -14.95
CA GLY A 46 8.82 -1.88 -15.65
C GLY A 46 7.59 -2.35 -14.89
N ASN A 47 7.55 -3.64 -14.53
CA ASN A 47 6.50 -4.15 -13.66
C ASN A 47 6.84 -3.83 -12.21
N LEU A 48 6.17 -2.84 -11.61
CA LEU A 48 6.44 -2.37 -10.25
C LEU A 48 6.44 -3.49 -9.22
N ARG A 49 5.53 -4.47 -9.33
CA ARG A 49 5.43 -5.61 -8.39
C ARG A 49 6.55 -6.64 -8.53
N LYS A 50 7.22 -6.68 -9.68
CA LYS A 50 8.35 -7.59 -9.96
C LYS A 50 9.69 -6.87 -9.98
N CYS A 51 9.70 -5.55 -9.77
CA CYS A 51 10.91 -4.74 -9.81
C CYS A 51 11.79 -5.05 -8.59
N LYS A 52 13.05 -5.40 -8.83
CA LYS A 52 14.01 -5.72 -7.75
C LYS A 52 14.21 -4.55 -6.78
N GLU A 53 14.23 -3.32 -7.31
CA GLU A 53 14.42 -2.09 -6.51
C GLU A 53 13.22 -1.78 -5.61
N LEU A 54 12.03 -2.27 -5.97
CA LEU A 54 10.81 -2.12 -5.19
C LEU A 54 10.47 -3.39 -4.40
N LYS A 55 11.31 -4.44 -4.44
CA LYS A 55 10.98 -5.75 -3.87
C LYS A 55 10.60 -5.65 -2.39
N THR A 56 11.47 -5.03 -1.58
CA THR A 56 11.26 -4.90 -0.13
C THR A 56 9.96 -4.15 0.19
N ILE A 57 9.67 -3.07 -0.54
CA ILE A 57 8.46 -2.27 -0.29
C ILE A 57 7.20 -3.03 -0.74
N VAL A 58 7.27 -3.73 -1.88
CA VAL A 58 6.16 -4.54 -2.39
C VAL A 58 5.85 -5.69 -1.45
N GLU A 59 6.85 -6.40 -0.95
CA GLU A 59 6.67 -7.52 0.00
C GLU A 59 6.06 -7.01 1.31
N LYS A 60 6.62 -5.95 1.90
CA LYS A 60 6.11 -5.32 3.13
C LYS A 60 4.63 -4.94 3.02
N TYR A 61 4.27 -4.14 2.01
CA TYR A 61 2.89 -3.65 1.89
C TYR A 61 1.92 -4.69 1.32
N THR A 62 2.41 -5.76 0.70
CA THR A 62 1.56 -6.93 0.39
C THR A 62 1.18 -7.67 1.67
N ALA A 63 2.14 -7.89 2.57
CA ALA A 63 1.88 -8.53 3.86
C ALA A 63 0.93 -7.68 4.72
N ILE A 64 1.18 -6.37 4.84
CA ILE A 64 0.31 -5.43 5.58
C ILE A 64 -1.12 -5.48 5.02
N ASN A 65 -1.30 -5.35 3.70
CA ASN A 65 -2.62 -5.40 3.08
C ASN A 65 -3.34 -6.73 3.33
N LYS A 66 -2.61 -7.87 3.37
CA LYS A 66 -3.18 -9.17 3.71
C LYS A 66 -3.68 -9.20 5.16
N ILE A 67 -2.89 -8.69 6.10
CA ILE A 67 -3.29 -8.61 7.52
C ILE A 67 -4.50 -7.69 7.69
N ASN A 68 -4.48 -6.51 7.05
CA ASN A 68 -5.59 -5.56 7.08
C ASN A 68 -6.88 -6.18 6.52
N ARG A 69 -6.81 -6.91 5.40
CA ARG A 69 -7.97 -7.60 4.84
C ARG A 69 -8.51 -8.69 5.76
N GLN A 70 -7.62 -9.43 6.42
CA GLN A 70 -8.03 -10.44 7.39
C GLN A 70 -8.70 -9.78 8.60
N PHE A 71 -8.13 -8.69 9.11
CA PHE A 71 -8.74 -7.90 10.16
C PHE A 71 -10.15 -7.41 9.79
N CYS A 72 -10.33 -6.82 8.61
CA CYS A 72 -11.65 -6.41 8.14
C CYS A 72 -12.61 -7.59 8.00
N ARG A 73 -12.13 -8.76 7.57
CA ARG A 73 -12.97 -9.96 7.44
C ARG A 73 -13.41 -10.51 8.79
N ASP A 74 -12.56 -10.39 9.79
CA ASP A 74 -12.85 -10.81 11.17
C ASP A 74 -13.64 -9.74 11.94
N CYS A 75 -13.92 -8.59 11.31
CA CYS A 75 -14.75 -7.53 11.87
C CYS A 75 -16.19 -8.00 12.05
N VAL A 76 -16.77 -7.67 13.22
CA VAL A 76 -18.16 -7.98 13.55
C VAL A 76 -19.16 -7.13 12.75
N GLU A 77 -18.72 -5.94 12.32
CA GLU A 77 -19.49 -5.05 11.44
C GLU A 77 -19.32 -5.51 9.99
N THR A 78 -20.44 -5.72 9.28
CA THR A 78 -20.51 -6.23 7.90
C THR A 78 -19.49 -5.55 6.97
N PRO A 79 -18.40 -6.24 6.55
CA PRO A 79 -17.28 -5.61 5.86
C PRO A 79 -17.62 -5.08 4.46
N ASP A 80 -18.69 -5.56 3.84
CA ASP A 80 -19.05 -5.22 2.45
C ASP A 80 -19.54 -3.77 2.28
N ASN A 81 -19.99 -3.12 3.35
CA ASN A 81 -20.48 -1.74 3.35
C ASN A 81 -19.70 -0.82 4.31
N CYS A 82 -18.52 -1.25 4.76
CA CYS A 82 -17.70 -0.48 5.68
C CYS A 82 -16.89 0.57 4.92
N GLU A 83 -17.19 1.86 5.13
CA GLU A 83 -16.47 3.00 4.54
C GLU A 83 -15.35 3.52 5.46
N ASN A 84 -15.11 2.88 6.60
CA ASN A 84 -14.09 3.32 7.54
C ASN A 84 -12.68 3.09 6.98
N GLU A 85 -11.80 4.07 7.23
CA GLU A 85 -10.38 3.87 6.96
C GLU A 85 -9.79 2.87 7.94
N ILE A 86 -8.96 1.95 7.42
CA ILE A 86 -8.31 0.92 8.24
C ILE A 86 -7.45 1.50 9.36
N SER A 87 -6.88 2.69 9.16
CA SER A 87 -6.12 3.45 10.15
C SER A 87 -6.93 3.69 11.42
N MET A 88 -8.18 4.13 11.27
CA MET A 88 -9.09 4.42 12.38
C MET A 88 -9.44 3.14 13.15
N CYS A 89 -9.71 2.05 12.43
CA CYS A 89 -10.05 0.78 13.07
C CYS A 89 -8.86 0.11 13.79
N LYS A 90 -7.63 0.47 13.44
CA LYS A 90 -6.42 -0.08 14.06
C LYS A 90 -6.17 0.45 15.47
N GLU A 91 -6.59 1.67 15.76
CA GLU A 91 -6.41 2.29 17.09
C GLU A 91 -7.08 1.46 18.17
N ASP A 92 -8.28 0.94 17.89
CA ASP A 92 -9.05 0.10 18.82
C ASP A 92 -8.67 -1.39 18.77
N ALA A 93 -7.75 -1.79 17.89
CA ALA A 93 -7.43 -3.18 17.58
C ALA A 93 -5.97 -3.58 17.87
N GLU A 94 -5.28 -2.84 18.75
CA GLU A 94 -3.86 -3.05 19.06
C GLU A 94 -3.51 -4.52 19.40
N LEU A 95 -4.38 -5.21 20.16
CA LEU A 95 -4.19 -6.61 20.55
C LEU A 95 -4.18 -7.55 19.32
N TYR A 96 -5.03 -7.29 18.32
CA TYR A 96 -5.13 -8.11 17.12
C TYR A 96 -3.82 -8.10 16.32
N PHE A 97 -3.26 -6.90 16.12
CA PHE A 97 -2.02 -6.72 15.36
C PHE A 97 -0.80 -7.20 16.15
N THR A 98 -0.75 -6.95 17.46
CA THR A 98 0.33 -7.44 18.35
C THR A 98 0.41 -8.97 18.37
N LEU A 99 -0.73 -9.67 18.33
CA LEU A 99 -0.75 -11.13 18.27
C LEU A 99 -0.32 -11.67 16.91
N LYS A 100 -0.66 -10.97 15.80
CA LYS A 100 -0.24 -11.37 14.46
C LYS A 100 1.27 -11.23 14.24
N ASP A 101 1.89 -10.19 14.77
CA ASP A 101 3.34 -9.99 14.68
C ASP A 101 4.15 -11.07 15.41
N LYS A 102 3.53 -11.77 16.37
CA LYS A 102 4.15 -12.92 17.09
C LYS A 102 4.03 -14.26 16.35
N ILE A 103 3.21 -14.33 15.29
CA ILE A 103 2.91 -15.56 14.55
C ILE A 103 3.65 -15.60 13.20
N ILE A 104 4.26 -14.48 12.76
CA ILE A 104 4.99 -14.34 11.51
C ILE A 104 6.50 -14.45 11.74
#